data_AF-A0A494V302-F1
#
_entry.id   AF-A0A494V302-F1
#
_cell.length_a   1.000
_cell.length_b   1.000
_cell.length_c   1.000
_cell.angle_alpha   90.00
_cell.angle_beta   90.00
_cell.angle_gamma   90.00
#
_symmetry.space_group_name_H-M   'P 1'
#
loop_
_entity.id
_entity.type
_entity.pdbx_description
1 polymer ?
#
loop_
_entity_poly.entity_id
_entity_poly.type
_entity_poly.pdbx_seq_one_letter_code
_entity_poly.pdbx_strand_id
1 'polypeptide(L)'
;MTSVASVTYSAATRASRPRRARAAAAALGLAGALALTACSGDGSDDSAATPSPSASASADSGGGSGDSGASRAPAGELEGSWLTTADGKAFALMVTGEEAALFATGGTVCSGTARKQDGTHAIRLKCADGSEDRTNGTVDSVGENSLKVTWEGGPGSETYTRAEGGALPTDLPTAGLGS
;
A
#
# COMPACT_ATOMS: atom_id res chain seq x y z
N MET A 1 59.73 -3.42 13.32
CA MET A 1 60.64 -2.24 13.41
C MET A 1 60.12 -1.29 12.35
N THR A 2 59.45 -0.16 12.60
CA THR A 2 59.77 1.01 13.46
C THR A 2 58.49 1.87 13.51
N SER A 3 57.87 2.07 14.68
CA SER A 3 57.84 3.30 15.51
C SER A 3 56.87 4.45 15.07
N VAL A 4 55.72 4.50 15.78
CA VAL A 4 55.02 5.62 16.48
C VAL A 4 55.19 7.07 15.98
N ALA A 5 54.07 7.79 15.80
CA ALA A 5 53.73 9.03 16.56
C ALA A 5 52.35 9.63 16.17
N SER A 6 51.52 9.85 17.18
CA SER A 6 50.26 10.60 17.17
C SER A 6 50.52 12.11 17.24
N VAL A 7 49.71 12.95 16.60
CA VAL A 7 49.51 14.35 17.02
C VAL A 7 48.03 14.77 16.91
N THR A 8 47.67 15.52 17.93
CA THR A 8 46.43 16.07 18.46
C THR A 8 45.60 17.00 17.57
N TYR A 9 44.30 17.00 17.88
CA TYR A 9 43.23 17.90 17.44
C TYR A 9 43.35 19.31 18.05
N SER A 10 42.95 20.36 17.31
CA SER A 10 42.40 21.67 17.73
C SER A 10 42.43 22.63 16.52
N ALA A 11 41.52 23.56 16.24
CA ALA A 11 40.24 23.98 16.83
C ALA A 11 39.45 24.81 15.80
N ALA A 12 38.13 24.83 15.99
CA ALA A 12 37.15 25.91 15.77
C ALA A 12 37.37 26.93 14.62
N THR A 13 36.45 26.92 13.64
CA THR A 13 36.12 28.11 12.85
C THR A 13 34.61 28.37 12.78
N ARG A 14 34.23 29.42 13.53
CA ARG A 14 33.11 30.36 13.38
C ARG A 14 31.80 29.89 12.75
N ALA A 15 30.82 29.75 13.64
CA ALA A 15 29.40 29.89 13.33
C ALA A 15 29.10 31.26 12.67
N SER A 16 28.50 31.21 11.49
CA SER A 16 27.92 32.37 10.81
C SER A 16 26.40 32.31 10.95
N ARG A 17 25.83 33.17 11.81
CA ARG A 17 24.42 33.58 11.76
C ARG A 17 24.39 34.98 11.17
N PRO A 18 23.52 35.26 10.18
CA PRO A 18 22.44 36.22 10.41
C PRO A 18 21.22 35.88 9.49
N ARG A 19 19.98 36.40 9.57
CA ARG A 19 19.33 37.52 10.26
C ARG A 19 17.92 37.06 10.64
N ARG A 20 17.43 37.55 11.77
CA ARG A 20 16.01 37.50 12.12
C ARG A 20 15.24 38.40 11.16
N ALA A 21 14.37 37.84 10.32
CA ALA A 21 13.31 38.57 9.68
C ALA A 21 12.07 38.48 10.58
N ARG A 22 11.61 39.62 11.09
CA ARG A 22 10.29 39.78 11.70
C ARG A 22 9.31 40.11 10.58
N ALA A 23 8.24 39.33 10.45
CA ALA A 23 6.97 39.72 9.85
C ALA A 23 5.91 38.76 10.44
N ALA A 24 5.20 39.19 11.49
CA ALA A 24 3.89 39.83 11.42
C ALA A 24 2.75 38.80 11.31
N ALA A 25 1.95 38.75 12.36
CA ALA A 25 0.80 37.88 12.54
C ALA A 25 -0.40 38.34 11.68
N ALA A 26 -1.20 37.38 11.22
CA ALA A 26 -2.62 37.57 10.96
C ALA A 26 -3.34 36.24 11.16
N ALA A 27 -4.13 36.16 12.22
CA ALA A 27 -5.12 35.11 12.43
C ALA A 27 -6.40 35.50 11.71
N LEU A 28 -6.96 34.61 10.89
CA LEU A 28 -8.35 34.66 10.45
C LEU A 28 -8.88 33.23 10.39
N GLY A 29 -9.72 32.89 11.37
CA GLY A 29 -10.50 31.66 11.37
C GLY A 29 -11.69 31.79 10.43
N LEU A 30 -12.00 30.72 9.72
CA LEU A 30 -13.23 30.56 8.94
C LEU A 30 -13.93 29.30 9.46
N ALA A 31 -14.89 29.53 10.35
CA ALA A 31 -15.89 28.54 10.72
C ALA A 31 -16.91 28.47 9.57
N GLY A 32 -16.88 27.38 8.80
CA GLY A 32 -17.88 27.09 7.77
C GLY A 32 -19.01 26.27 8.37
N ALA A 33 -20.20 26.88 8.46
CA ALA A 33 -21.43 26.19 8.82
C ALA A 33 -21.84 25.21 7.72
N LEU A 34 -22.05 23.94 8.08
CA LEU A 34 -22.66 22.92 7.22
C LEU A 34 -24.17 23.19 7.16
N ALA A 35 -24.62 23.85 6.10
CA ALA A 35 -26.04 23.88 5.73
C ALA A 35 -26.41 22.55 5.07
N LEU A 36 -27.08 21.66 5.81
CA LEU A 36 -27.75 20.47 5.28
C LEU A 36 -29.06 20.89 4.62
N THR A 37 -28.99 21.35 3.38
CA THR A 37 -30.17 21.56 2.54
C THR A 37 -30.37 20.36 1.62
N ALA A 38 -31.39 19.58 1.95
CA ALA A 38 -32.34 18.94 1.04
C ALA A 38 -31.82 18.26 -0.23
N CYS A 39 -32.03 16.95 -0.33
CA CYS A 39 -32.63 16.40 -1.55
C CYS A 39 -33.56 15.24 -1.19
N SER A 40 -34.84 15.57 -1.04
CA SER A 40 -35.96 14.67 -1.26
C SER A 40 -35.98 14.28 -2.73
N GLY A 41 -36.20 13.01 -3.04
CA GLY A 41 -36.34 12.53 -4.42
C GLY A 41 -36.98 11.15 -4.45
N ASP A 42 -38.30 11.12 -4.24
CA ASP A 42 -39.21 10.04 -4.64
C ASP A 42 -39.50 10.20 -6.14
N GLY A 43 -39.47 9.11 -6.92
CA GLY A 43 -39.89 9.14 -8.33
C GLY A 43 -39.25 8.11 -9.27
N SER A 44 -39.92 6.95 -9.38
CA SER A 44 -40.36 6.26 -10.61
C SER A 44 -39.49 6.08 -11.87
N ASP A 45 -39.37 4.79 -12.21
CA ASP A 45 -39.64 4.12 -13.50
C ASP A 45 -38.73 4.30 -14.74
N ASP A 46 -38.48 3.13 -15.34
CA ASP A 46 -38.03 2.73 -16.68
C ASP A 46 -37.60 3.78 -17.71
N SER A 47 -36.41 3.58 -18.29
CA SER A 47 -36.27 3.36 -19.74
C SER A 47 -34.84 3.02 -20.14
N ALA A 48 -34.74 2.03 -21.02
CA ALA A 48 -33.54 1.63 -21.73
C ALA A 48 -32.90 2.79 -22.52
N ALA A 49 -31.58 2.93 -22.43
CA ALA A 49 -30.77 3.54 -23.47
C ALA A 49 -29.30 3.11 -23.30
N THR A 50 -28.83 2.26 -24.20
CA THR A 50 -27.40 2.07 -24.45
C THR A 50 -26.84 3.34 -25.10
N PRO A 51 -25.70 3.86 -24.61
CA PRO A 51 -24.75 4.46 -25.53
C PRO A 51 -23.36 3.82 -25.45
N SER A 52 -22.83 3.58 -26.65
CA SER A 52 -21.47 3.15 -26.99
C SER A 52 -20.37 4.02 -26.33
N PRO A 53 -19.18 3.47 -26.02
CA PRO A 53 -18.10 4.22 -25.37
C PRO A 53 -17.48 5.26 -26.31
N SER A 54 -17.38 6.51 -25.86
CA SER A 54 -16.55 7.55 -26.49
C SER A 54 -15.25 7.71 -25.71
N ALA A 55 -14.13 7.60 -26.42
CA ALA A 55 -12.78 7.74 -25.93
C ALA A 55 -12.35 9.21 -25.75
N SER A 56 -11.28 9.36 -24.97
CA SER A 56 -10.27 10.43 -24.97
C SER A 56 -10.45 11.58 -23.98
N ALA A 57 -9.63 11.57 -22.93
CA ALA A 57 -8.99 12.77 -22.41
C ALA A 57 -7.61 12.40 -21.86
N SER A 58 -6.59 12.62 -22.68
CA SER A 58 -5.18 12.60 -22.32
C SER A 58 -4.87 13.75 -21.37
N ALA A 59 -4.23 13.45 -20.24
CA ALA A 59 -3.44 14.43 -19.50
C ALA A 59 -2.05 13.83 -19.30
N ASP A 60 -1.19 14.11 -20.28
CA ASP A 60 0.25 13.93 -20.17
C ASP A 60 0.79 15.11 -19.36
N SER A 61 1.47 14.82 -18.26
CA SER A 61 2.37 15.77 -17.63
C SER A 61 3.57 15.00 -17.08
N GLY A 62 4.52 14.77 -17.99
CA GLY A 62 5.91 15.20 -17.78
C GLY A 62 6.78 14.45 -16.76
N GLY A 63 7.69 13.64 -17.29
CA GLY A 63 9.12 13.80 -17.02
C GLY A 63 9.70 13.13 -15.78
N GLY A 64 10.17 11.89 -15.95
CA GLY A 64 11.17 11.25 -15.07
C GLY A 64 11.93 10.17 -15.84
N SER A 65 13.21 10.41 -16.11
CA SER A 65 14.08 9.54 -16.90
C SER A 65 14.26 8.13 -16.31
N GLY A 66 14.09 7.12 -17.17
CA GLY A 66 14.93 5.92 -17.18
C GLY A 66 14.44 4.70 -16.41
N ASP A 67 13.58 3.90 -17.04
CA ASP A 67 13.79 2.44 -17.13
C ASP A 67 13.10 1.96 -18.41
N SER A 68 13.87 1.38 -19.33
CA SER A 68 13.30 0.65 -20.47
C SER A 68 12.73 -0.67 -19.94
N GLY A 69 11.52 -0.59 -19.39
CA GLY A 69 10.80 -1.72 -18.83
C GLY A 69 9.35 -1.65 -19.25
N ALA A 70 8.80 -2.78 -19.70
CA ALA A 70 7.43 -2.92 -20.19
C ALA A 70 6.41 -2.14 -19.32
N SER A 71 5.49 -1.43 -19.98
CA SER A 71 4.39 -0.72 -19.34
C SER A 71 3.67 -1.65 -18.36
N ARG A 72 3.85 -1.41 -17.05
CA ARG A 72 3.30 -2.24 -15.98
C ARG A 72 1.87 -1.78 -15.70
N ALA A 73 0.90 -2.69 -15.75
CA ALA A 73 -0.50 -2.35 -15.54
C ALA A 73 -0.87 -2.49 -14.05
N PRO A 74 -1.85 -1.70 -13.56
CA PRO A 74 -2.31 -1.75 -12.18
C PRO A 74 -2.95 -3.10 -11.84
N ALA A 75 -3.01 -3.42 -10.54
CA ALA A 75 -3.52 -4.69 -10.05
C ALA A 75 -5.04 -4.73 -9.85
N GLY A 76 -5.82 -4.13 -10.73
CA GLY A 76 -7.27 -3.95 -10.56
C GLY A 76 -8.05 -5.21 -10.14
N GLU A 77 -7.69 -6.39 -10.65
CA GLU A 77 -8.31 -7.67 -10.25
C GLU A 77 -7.94 -8.16 -8.84
N LEU A 78 -6.81 -7.71 -8.29
CA LEU A 78 -6.35 -8.05 -6.94
C LEU A 78 -6.89 -7.11 -5.86
N GLU A 79 -7.53 -6.00 -6.22
CA GLU A 79 -7.99 -5.02 -5.25
C GLU A 79 -8.88 -5.66 -4.18
N GLY A 80 -8.64 -5.28 -2.93
CA GLY A 80 -9.38 -5.77 -1.77
C GLY A 80 -8.50 -6.27 -0.64
N SER A 81 -9.16 -6.98 0.28
CA SER A 81 -8.56 -7.51 1.50
C SER A 81 -8.59 -9.04 1.44
N TRP A 82 -7.46 -9.65 1.69
CA TRP A 82 -7.21 -11.07 1.50
C TRP A 82 -6.62 -11.67 2.77
N LEU A 83 -7.18 -12.76 3.25
CA LEU A 83 -6.87 -13.34 4.55
C LEU A 83 -6.42 -14.78 4.40
N THR A 84 -5.41 -15.18 5.16
CA THR A 84 -4.99 -16.58 5.28
C THR A 84 -4.46 -16.88 6.68
N THR A 85 -4.30 -18.16 6.99
CA THR A 85 -3.68 -18.62 8.23
C THR A 85 -2.55 -19.58 7.92
N ALA A 86 -1.39 -19.33 8.50
CA ALA A 86 -0.23 -20.22 8.40
C ALA A 86 0.58 -20.15 9.70
N ASP A 87 1.14 -21.28 10.11
CA ASP A 87 1.99 -21.38 11.30
C ASP A 87 1.39 -20.74 12.56
N GLY A 88 0.09 -20.99 12.77
CA GLY A 88 -0.68 -20.45 13.91
C GLY A 88 -0.88 -18.93 13.89
N LYS A 89 -0.55 -18.26 12.78
CA LYS A 89 -0.69 -16.80 12.59
C LYS A 89 -1.72 -16.52 11.51
N ALA A 90 -2.47 -15.44 11.71
CA ALA A 90 -3.30 -14.84 10.67
C ALA A 90 -2.50 -13.83 9.87
N PHE A 91 -2.71 -13.81 8.56
CA PHE A 91 -2.11 -12.86 7.64
C PHE A 91 -3.20 -12.11 6.88
N ALA A 92 -3.06 -10.78 6.79
CA ALA A 92 -3.94 -9.92 6.03
C ALA A 92 -3.16 -9.17 4.96
N LEU A 93 -3.42 -9.51 3.70
CA LEU A 93 -2.90 -8.81 2.52
C LEU A 93 -3.97 -7.85 2.01
N MET A 94 -3.63 -6.57 1.95
CA MET A 94 -4.46 -5.49 1.42
C MET A 94 -3.86 -5.02 0.11
N VAL A 95 -4.68 -4.86 -0.92
CA VAL A 95 -4.28 -4.31 -2.22
C VAL A 95 -5.21 -3.16 -2.60
N THR A 96 -4.64 -2.04 -2.98
CA THR A 96 -5.36 -0.84 -3.42
C THR A 96 -4.61 -0.21 -4.59
N GLY A 97 -5.19 -0.23 -5.79
CA GLY A 97 -4.48 0.14 -7.01
C GLY A 97 -3.20 -0.67 -7.20
N GLU A 98 -2.04 -0.01 -7.14
CA GLU A 98 -0.73 -0.66 -7.22
C GLU A 98 -0.08 -0.91 -5.85
N GLU A 99 -0.67 -0.40 -4.77
CA GLU A 99 -0.14 -0.51 -3.42
C GLU A 99 -0.57 -1.83 -2.78
N ALA A 100 0.32 -2.38 -1.96
CA ALA A 100 0.05 -3.58 -1.19
C ALA A 100 0.65 -3.50 0.22
N ALA A 101 -0.07 -4.05 1.20
CA ALA A 101 0.40 -4.18 2.57
C ALA A 101 0.02 -5.55 3.14
N LEU A 102 0.94 -6.19 3.86
CA LEU A 102 0.72 -7.47 4.52
C LEU A 102 0.96 -7.33 6.02
N PHE A 103 0.01 -7.82 6.82
CA PHE A 103 0.05 -7.77 8.28
C PHE A 103 -0.02 -9.19 8.83
N ALA A 104 0.76 -9.51 9.84
CA ALA A 104 0.65 -10.76 10.58
C ALA A 104 0.24 -10.52 12.03
N THR A 105 -0.59 -11.40 12.59
CA THR A 105 -0.74 -11.49 14.04
C THR A 105 0.62 -11.77 14.67
N GLY A 106 1.06 -10.89 15.59
CA GLY A 106 2.41 -10.90 16.14
C GLY A 106 3.25 -9.66 15.79
N GLY A 107 2.76 -8.78 14.92
CA GLY A 107 3.31 -7.43 14.72
C GLY A 107 4.15 -7.23 13.47
N THR A 108 4.33 -8.25 12.63
CA THR A 108 4.97 -8.09 11.31
C THR A 108 4.09 -7.23 10.42
N VAL A 109 4.71 -6.21 9.80
CA VAL A 109 4.10 -5.33 8.82
C VAL A 109 5.02 -5.25 7.61
N CYS A 110 4.48 -5.57 6.44
CA CYS A 110 5.18 -5.46 5.17
C CYS A 110 4.42 -4.52 4.24
N SER A 111 5.13 -3.68 3.50
CA SER A 111 4.54 -2.71 2.56
C SER A 111 5.25 -2.75 1.22
N GLY A 112 4.52 -2.49 0.15
CA GLY A 112 5.08 -2.41 -1.20
C GLY A 112 4.01 -2.33 -2.27
N THR A 113 4.13 -3.15 -3.31
CA THR A 113 3.31 -3.04 -4.53
C THR A 113 2.73 -4.37 -4.99
N ALA A 114 1.58 -4.32 -5.64
CA ALA A 114 1.02 -5.39 -6.45
C ALA A 114 0.81 -4.84 -7.87
N ARG A 115 1.46 -5.44 -8.88
CA ARG A 115 1.44 -4.92 -10.28
C ARG A 115 1.48 -6.05 -11.29
N LYS A 116 0.92 -5.83 -12.48
CA LYS A 116 0.95 -6.82 -13.58
C LYS A 116 2.23 -6.69 -14.40
N GLN A 117 3.01 -7.76 -14.51
CA GLN A 117 4.21 -7.86 -15.32
C GLN A 117 4.10 -9.07 -16.25
N ASP A 118 4.34 -8.87 -17.55
CA ASP A 118 4.38 -9.95 -18.54
C ASP A 118 3.13 -10.86 -18.53
N GLY A 119 1.96 -10.27 -18.21
CA GLY A 119 0.69 -10.98 -18.14
C GLY A 119 0.32 -11.54 -16.77
N THR A 120 1.24 -11.53 -15.79
CA THR A 120 1.05 -12.11 -14.46
C THR A 120 1.16 -11.05 -13.38
N HIS A 121 0.32 -11.12 -12.34
CA HIS A 121 0.45 -10.21 -11.22
C HIS A 121 1.58 -10.63 -10.27
N ALA A 122 2.37 -9.65 -9.86
CA ALA A 122 3.51 -9.81 -8.97
C ALA A 122 3.32 -8.91 -7.75
N ILE A 123 3.53 -9.48 -6.57
CA ILE A 123 3.50 -8.80 -5.28
C ILE A 123 4.94 -8.63 -4.79
N ARG A 124 5.33 -7.41 -4.42
CA ARG A 124 6.67 -7.07 -3.94
C ARG A 124 6.54 -6.21 -2.69
N LEU A 125 6.92 -6.77 -1.55
CA LEU A 125 6.80 -6.14 -0.23
C LEU A 125 8.16 -6.06 0.45
N LYS A 126 8.24 -5.19 1.45
CA LYS A 126 9.36 -5.11 2.39
C LYS A 126 8.81 -5.12 3.80
N CYS A 127 9.29 -6.03 4.63
CA CYS A 127 8.86 -6.18 6.00
C CYS A 127 9.72 -5.33 6.95
N ALA A 128 9.06 -4.68 7.93
CA ALA A 128 9.72 -3.81 8.90
C ALA A 128 10.62 -4.58 9.87
N ASP A 129 10.35 -5.86 10.09
CA ASP A 129 11.15 -6.78 10.91
C ASP A 129 12.34 -7.41 10.15
N GLY A 130 12.49 -7.08 8.87
CA GLY A 130 13.56 -7.62 8.01
C GLY A 130 13.33 -9.04 7.51
N SER A 131 12.15 -9.64 7.77
CA SER A 131 11.80 -10.94 7.20
C SER A 131 11.78 -10.89 5.66
N GLU A 132 12.25 -11.96 5.03
CA GLU A 132 12.14 -12.16 3.58
C GLU A 132 10.95 -13.04 3.20
N ASP A 133 10.28 -13.66 4.19
CA ASP A 133 9.04 -14.41 3.95
C ASP A 133 7.95 -13.49 3.43
N ARG A 134 7.19 -13.97 2.43
CA ARG A 134 6.08 -13.23 1.83
C ARG A 134 6.46 -11.83 1.31
N THR A 135 7.70 -11.65 0.88
CA THR A 135 8.16 -10.39 0.26
C THR A 135 8.09 -10.41 -1.26
N ASN A 136 8.26 -11.57 -1.88
CA ASN A 136 8.30 -11.72 -3.33
C ASN A 136 7.30 -12.79 -3.79
N GLY A 137 6.11 -12.35 -4.21
CA GLY A 137 4.98 -13.22 -4.57
C GLY A 137 4.64 -13.14 -6.05
N THR A 138 4.25 -14.27 -6.61
CA THR A 138 3.63 -14.38 -7.94
C THR A 138 2.19 -14.86 -7.77
N VAL A 139 1.24 -14.15 -8.36
CA VAL A 139 -0.16 -14.55 -8.32
C VAL A 139 -0.39 -15.67 -9.33
N ASP A 140 -0.76 -16.83 -8.82
CA ASP A 140 -1.09 -18.01 -9.63
C ASP A 140 -2.50 -17.91 -10.21
N SER A 141 -3.44 -17.37 -9.42
CA SER A 141 -4.84 -17.20 -9.81
C SER A 141 -5.55 -16.21 -8.89
N VAL A 142 -6.46 -15.41 -9.44
CA VAL A 142 -7.41 -14.59 -8.69
C VAL A 142 -8.84 -14.91 -9.14
N GLY A 143 -9.73 -15.08 -8.18
CA GLY A 143 -11.17 -15.22 -8.38
C GLY A 143 -11.95 -14.30 -7.45
N GLU A 144 -13.27 -14.48 -7.42
CA GLU A 144 -14.16 -13.66 -6.59
C GLU A 144 -13.75 -13.74 -5.10
N ASN A 145 -13.60 -14.94 -4.55
CA ASN A 145 -13.34 -15.13 -3.11
C ASN A 145 -12.01 -15.82 -2.80
N SER A 146 -11.16 -16.05 -3.81
CA SER A 146 -9.90 -16.77 -3.64
C SER A 146 -8.77 -16.09 -4.40
N LEU A 147 -7.63 -15.95 -3.75
CA LEU A 147 -6.38 -15.47 -4.31
C LEU A 147 -5.29 -16.49 -3.98
N LYS A 148 -4.63 -17.04 -5.00
CA LYS A 148 -3.50 -17.95 -4.83
C LYS A 148 -2.20 -17.24 -5.19
N VAL A 149 -1.25 -17.25 -4.26
CA VAL A 149 0.06 -16.60 -4.42
C VAL A 149 1.14 -17.61 -4.10
N THR A 150 2.17 -17.69 -4.94
CA THR A 150 3.40 -18.42 -4.64
C THR A 150 4.49 -17.43 -4.25
N TRP A 151 5.01 -17.59 -3.03
CA TRP A 151 6.08 -16.77 -2.47
C TRP A 151 7.45 -17.42 -2.64
N GLU A 152 8.38 -16.66 -3.20
CA GLU A 152 9.81 -17.02 -3.24
C GLU A 152 10.43 -16.87 -1.85
N GLY A 153 11.41 -17.72 -1.52
CA GLY A 153 12.10 -17.70 -0.22
C GLY A 153 11.30 -18.30 0.94
N GLY A 154 9.97 -18.41 0.80
CA GLY A 154 9.08 -18.98 1.79
C GLY A 154 7.80 -18.15 1.97
N PRO A 155 6.66 -18.78 2.29
CA PRO A 155 6.46 -20.21 2.58
C PRO A 155 6.15 -21.09 1.34
N GLY A 156 6.21 -20.55 0.12
CA GLY A 156 5.74 -21.23 -1.09
C GLY A 156 4.31 -20.83 -1.46
N SER A 157 3.49 -21.79 -1.91
CA SER A 157 2.13 -21.49 -2.38
C SER A 157 1.14 -21.35 -1.22
N GLU A 158 0.42 -20.24 -1.20
CA GLU A 158 -0.62 -19.91 -0.23
C GLU A 158 -1.92 -19.55 -0.92
N THR A 159 -3.04 -19.92 -0.29
CA THR A 159 -4.36 -19.49 -0.70
C THR A 159 -4.92 -18.52 0.33
N TYR A 160 -5.40 -17.38 -0.17
CA TYR A 160 -6.03 -16.33 0.59
C TYR A 160 -7.51 -16.28 0.24
N THR A 161 -8.35 -16.02 1.23
CA THR A 161 -9.78 -15.82 1.08
C THR A 161 -10.08 -14.33 1.15
N ARG A 162 -10.98 -13.85 0.29
CA ARG A 162 -11.40 -12.45 0.32
C ARG A 162 -12.13 -12.16 1.65
N ALA A 163 -11.80 -11.05 2.30
CA ALA A 163 -12.55 -10.58 3.45
C ALA A 163 -13.79 -9.81 2.97
N GLU A 164 -14.97 -10.25 3.37
CA GLU A 164 -16.23 -9.55 3.09
C GLU A 164 -16.77 -8.90 4.37
N GLY A 165 -17.23 -7.65 4.28
CA GLY A 165 -18.12 -7.05 5.28
C GLY A 165 -17.62 -7.02 6.73
N GLY A 166 -16.31 -7.09 6.98
CA GLY A 166 -15.74 -7.18 8.33
C GLY A 166 -15.81 -8.57 8.97
N ALA A 167 -16.23 -9.60 8.23
CA ALA A 167 -16.20 -10.98 8.67
C ALA A 167 -14.77 -11.54 8.56
N LEU A 168 -14.27 -12.02 9.70
CA LEU A 168 -13.02 -12.75 9.80
C LEU A 168 -13.24 -14.21 9.34
N PRO A 169 -12.33 -14.82 8.56
CA PRO A 169 -12.37 -16.24 8.22
C PRO A 169 -12.58 -17.08 9.47
N THR A 170 -13.45 -18.08 9.37
CA THR A 170 -13.83 -18.94 10.51
C THR A 170 -12.68 -19.75 11.07
N ASP A 171 -11.63 -19.97 10.27
CA ASP A 171 -10.45 -20.75 10.64
C ASP A 171 -9.34 -19.91 11.32
N LEU A 172 -9.61 -18.63 11.57
CA LEU A 172 -8.68 -17.78 12.30
C LEU A 172 -8.52 -18.27 13.75
N PRO A 173 -7.28 -18.45 14.24
CA PRO A 173 -7.04 -18.79 15.64
C PRO A 173 -7.47 -17.60 16.52
N THR A 174 -8.72 -17.64 16.98
CA THR A 174 -9.32 -16.66 17.90
C THR A 174 -9.04 -17.01 19.36
N ALA A 175 -8.54 -18.22 19.62
CA ALA A 175 -8.08 -18.64 20.94
C ALA A 175 -6.83 -17.83 21.34
N GLY A 176 -6.99 -16.94 22.33
CA GLY A 176 -5.89 -16.18 22.92
C GLY A 176 -5.91 -14.67 22.69
N LEU A 177 -6.92 -14.13 22.00
CA LEU A 177 -7.05 -12.68 21.76
C LEU A 177 -7.53 -11.86 22.99
N GLY A 178 -7.63 -12.49 24.17
CA GLY A 178 -7.88 -11.83 25.45
C GLY A 178 -9.34 -11.41 25.68
N SER A 179 -9.80 -11.57 26.92
CA SER A 179 -11.01 -10.95 27.49
C SER A 179 -10.65 -9.67 28.23
#